data_AF-A0A9Q4BUR4-F1
#
_entry.id   AF-A0A9Q4BUR4-F1
#
_cell.length_a   1.000
_cell.length_b   1.000
_cell.length_c   1.000
_cell.angle_alpha   90.00
_cell.angle_beta   90.00
_cell.angle_gamma   90.00
#
_symmetry.space_group_name_H-M   'P 1'
#
loop_
_entity.id
_entity.type
_entity.pdbx_description
1 polymer ?
#
loop_
_entity_poly.entity_id
_entity_poly.type
_entity_poly.pdbx_seq_one_letter_code
_entity_poly.pdbx_strand_id
1 'polypeptide(L)'
;MNSFEFYLLQSSFSFMIFYLFYMARLKKETVHYMNRVYLLMAGIFSITVPLFRFSLPSGDAGRTITLYLEPVLIGSSTKAADSGIDPYYLLWTGYLIISAALLARFLWRLYQISKLGDYSAPVIIQGHKTILLDEGHSPFSFFKTIFLPKGNLEDPALSTLILHEEAHIKSLHSVDIIFFEALTILQWFNPFVWLMKRELEAQHEFIADTEVINNGTDSTEYKSTLLAFAFRAGGNSMTNNFNSLLKRRFEMLAQKRSSKNAKVKFLLSIPLMMLVVMFFGMTNGGRDITAIAKTSPAADTSLQQEEPYTFVDQMPSYPGGVNAVLEFISSNVVYPQAAKKEGVQGKVMVGFIIEKDGSMSDIKVVKGIGGGCDEEAVRVTKLMGNWNPGMQKGKPVRVRMVMPYQFKLK
;
A
#
# COMPACT_ATOMS: atom_id res chain seq x y z
N MET A 1 7.63 11.48 -5.04
CA MET A 1 7.00 10.42 -4.25
C MET A 1 7.89 9.19 -4.30
N ASN A 2 8.52 8.84 -3.18
CA ASN A 2 9.32 7.62 -3.09
C ASN A 2 8.44 6.38 -3.21
N SER A 3 9.01 5.23 -3.58
CA SER A 3 8.27 3.96 -3.70
C SER A 3 7.52 3.58 -2.41
N PHE A 4 8.03 4.01 -1.26
CA PHE A 4 7.41 3.76 0.05
C PHE A 4 6.15 4.61 0.31
N GLU A 5 6.07 5.84 -0.21
CA GLU A 5 4.87 6.69 -0.10
C GLU A 5 3.68 6.06 -0.81
N PHE A 6 3.94 5.65 -2.05
CA PHE A 6 2.94 5.02 -2.88
C PHE A 6 2.47 3.71 -2.25
N TYR A 7 3.39 2.93 -1.68
CA TYR A 7 3.09 1.75 -0.89
C TYR A 7 2.16 2.05 0.30
N LEU A 8 2.49 3.03 1.15
CA LEU A 8 1.67 3.38 2.32
C LEU A 8 0.27 3.83 1.93
N LEU A 9 0.16 4.62 0.86
CA LEU A 9 -1.12 5.13 0.36
C LEU A 9 -2.00 3.99 -0.17
N GLN A 10 -1.45 3.11 -1.02
CA GLN A 10 -2.18 1.95 -1.56
C GLN A 10 -2.61 0.99 -0.44
N SER A 11 -1.74 0.76 0.53
CA SER A 11 -2.06 -0.04 1.71
C SER A 11 -3.20 0.60 2.51
N SER A 12 -3.15 1.92 2.72
CA SER A 12 -4.19 2.67 3.42
C SER A 12 -5.57 2.57 2.73
N PHE A 13 -5.60 2.71 1.40
CA PHE A 13 -6.83 2.52 0.61
C PHE A 13 -7.35 1.09 0.69
N SER A 14 -6.46 0.09 0.72
CA SER A 14 -6.86 -1.32 0.87
C SER A 14 -7.54 -1.58 2.22
N PHE A 15 -6.98 -1.05 3.31
CA PHE A 15 -7.61 -1.11 4.64
C PHE A 15 -9.02 -0.48 4.65
N MET A 16 -9.17 0.67 3.99
CA MET A 16 -10.48 1.33 3.86
C MET A 16 -11.50 0.42 3.16
N ILE A 17 -11.15 -0.13 1.98
CA ILE A 17 -12.06 -0.96 1.19
C ILE A 17 -12.50 -2.20 1.97
N PHE A 18 -11.55 -2.91 2.59
CA PHE A 18 -11.87 -4.12 3.34
C PHE A 18 -12.67 -3.83 4.62
N TYR A 19 -12.41 -2.71 5.31
CA TYR A 19 -13.21 -2.32 6.46
C TYR A 19 -14.64 -1.95 6.06
N LEU A 20 -14.83 -1.20 4.96
CA LEU A 20 -16.16 -0.83 4.48
C LEU A 20 -16.97 -2.07 4.08
N PHE A 21 -16.34 -3.05 3.43
CA PHE A 21 -16.99 -4.33 3.13
C PHE A 21 -17.41 -5.08 4.40
N TYR A 22 -16.52 -5.16 5.40
CA TYR A 22 -16.83 -5.75 6.69
C TYR A 22 -18.03 -5.09 7.35
N MET A 23 -18.04 -3.75 7.40
CA MET A 23 -19.11 -2.97 8.00
C MET A 23 -20.45 -3.21 7.29
N ALA A 24 -20.45 -3.28 5.96
CA ALA A 24 -21.65 -3.44 5.17
C ALA A 24 -22.25 -4.85 5.21
N ARG A 25 -21.41 -5.90 5.29
CA ARG A 25 -21.85 -7.29 5.06
C ARG A 25 -21.62 -8.25 6.21
N LEU A 26 -20.55 -8.09 6.98
CA LEU A 26 -20.07 -9.11 7.92
C LEU A 26 -20.29 -8.74 9.40
N LYS A 27 -20.25 -7.44 9.74
CA LYS A 27 -20.30 -6.95 11.12
C LYS A 27 -21.49 -7.46 11.95
N LYS A 28 -22.64 -7.73 11.32
CA LYS A 28 -23.87 -8.20 12.00
C LYS A 28 -24.00 -9.71 12.08
N GLU A 29 -23.05 -10.46 11.51
CA GLU A 29 -23.09 -11.92 11.50
C GLU A 29 -22.60 -12.48 12.84
N THR A 30 -23.31 -13.48 13.38
CA THR A 30 -22.94 -14.17 14.64
C THR A 30 -21.94 -15.32 14.42
N VAL A 31 -21.32 -15.39 13.23
CA VAL A 31 -20.23 -16.34 12.93
C VAL A 31 -18.89 -15.70 13.31
N HIS A 32 -18.72 -15.47 14.61
CA HIS A 32 -17.63 -14.65 15.18
C HIS A 32 -16.22 -15.10 14.77
N TYR A 33 -16.00 -16.41 14.70
CA TYR A 33 -14.72 -16.96 14.23
C TYR A 33 -14.39 -16.52 12.79
N MET A 34 -15.37 -16.52 11.89
CA MET A 34 -15.13 -16.08 10.50
C MET A 34 -14.92 -14.57 10.39
N ASN A 35 -15.60 -13.77 11.22
CA ASN A 35 -15.34 -12.33 11.32
C ASN A 35 -13.90 -12.05 11.77
N ARG A 36 -13.42 -12.76 12.79
CA ARG A 36 -12.02 -12.68 13.25
C ARG A 36 -11.05 -13.01 12.12
N VAL A 37 -11.23 -14.15 11.46
CA VAL A 37 -10.37 -14.58 10.34
C VAL A 37 -10.39 -13.55 9.21
N TYR A 38 -11.57 -13.05 8.84
CA TYR A 38 -11.67 -12.01 7.81
C TYR A 38 -10.86 -10.76 8.17
N LEU A 39 -10.97 -10.25 9.41
CA LEU A 39 -10.26 -9.04 9.83
C LEU A 39 -8.73 -9.22 9.80
N LEU A 40 -8.24 -10.38 10.25
CA LEU A 40 -6.82 -10.72 10.19
C LEU A 40 -6.33 -10.83 8.75
N MET A 41 -7.05 -11.55 7.89
CA MET A 41 -6.70 -11.68 6.48
C MET A 41 -6.76 -10.32 5.77
N ALA A 42 -7.78 -9.50 6.03
CA ALA A 42 -7.87 -8.15 5.48
C ALA A 42 -6.66 -7.28 5.88
N GLY A 43 -6.16 -7.42 7.11
CA GLY A 43 -4.93 -6.75 7.56
C GLY A 43 -3.70 -7.21 6.77
N ILE A 44 -3.50 -8.52 6.65
CA ILE A 44 -2.37 -9.13 5.90
C ILE A 44 -2.44 -8.76 4.41
N PHE A 45 -3.62 -8.83 3.80
CA PHE A 45 -3.80 -8.47 2.40
C PHE A 45 -3.57 -6.97 2.17
N SER A 46 -4.00 -6.09 3.08
CA SER A 46 -3.80 -4.64 2.93
C SER A 46 -2.32 -4.24 2.89
N ILE A 47 -1.44 -4.95 3.61
CA ILE A 47 0.01 -4.68 3.56
C ILE A 47 0.69 -5.38 2.38
N THR A 48 0.15 -6.50 1.88
CA THR A 48 0.79 -7.27 0.79
C THR A 48 0.34 -6.82 -0.60
N VAL A 49 -0.87 -6.28 -0.76
CA VAL A 49 -1.42 -5.80 -2.05
C VAL A 49 -0.46 -4.90 -2.82
N PRO A 50 0.17 -3.86 -2.22
CA PRO A 50 1.08 -2.98 -2.93
C PRO A 50 2.39 -3.64 -3.40
N LEU A 51 2.70 -4.84 -2.91
CA LEU A 51 3.91 -5.57 -3.31
C LEU A 51 3.72 -6.31 -4.64
N PHE A 52 2.47 -6.60 -5.03
CA PHE A 52 2.20 -7.28 -6.29
C PHE A 52 2.40 -6.31 -7.46
N ARG A 53 3.08 -6.79 -8.50
CA ARG A 53 3.28 -6.08 -9.77
C ARG A 53 2.80 -6.99 -10.89
N PHE A 54 1.75 -6.59 -11.59
CA PHE A 54 1.23 -7.31 -12.74
C PHE A 54 1.40 -6.45 -13.98
N SER A 55 2.14 -6.96 -14.95
CA SER A 55 2.18 -6.40 -16.29
C SER A 55 1.30 -7.25 -17.17
N LEU A 56 0.15 -6.73 -17.61
CA LEU A 56 -0.61 -7.38 -18.67
C LEU A 56 0.23 -7.34 -19.95
N PRO A 57 0.37 -8.47 -20.68
CA PRO A 57 0.85 -8.45 -22.05
C PRO A 57 -0.11 -7.58 -22.86
N SER A 58 0.25 -6.31 -23.06
CA SER A 58 -0.44 -5.49 -24.05
C SER A 58 -0.03 -6.10 -25.38
N GLY A 59 -0.97 -6.71 -26.11
CA GLY A 59 -0.75 -7.03 -27.53
C GLY A 59 -0.21 -5.79 -28.25
N ASP A 60 0.67 -6.01 -29.23
CA ASP A 60 1.45 -5.01 -29.98
C ASP A 60 0.61 -3.97 -30.75
N ALA A 61 -0.26 -3.24 -30.06
CA ALA A 61 -0.87 -2.03 -30.57
C ALA A 61 0.16 -0.89 -30.40
N GLY A 62 1.05 -0.77 -31.39
CA GLY A 62 1.80 0.44 -31.72
C GLY A 62 2.38 1.20 -30.53
N ARG A 63 3.42 0.65 -29.88
CA ARG A 63 4.19 1.39 -28.87
C ARG A 63 5.08 2.45 -29.55
N THR A 64 4.55 3.65 -29.72
CA THR A 64 5.34 4.83 -30.07
C THR A 64 6.21 5.21 -28.87
N ILE A 65 7.53 5.12 -29.02
CA ILE A 65 8.48 5.58 -27.99
C ILE A 65 8.63 7.10 -28.13
N THR A 66 8.11 7.82 -27.15
CA THR A 66 8.34 9.27 -27.00
C THR A 66 9.61 9.44 -26.17
N LEU A 67 10.70 9.87 -26.80
CA LEU A 67 11.93 10.21 -26.09
C LEU A 67 11.71 11.53 -25.33
N TYR A 68 11.62 11.46 -24.01
CA TYR A 68 11.67 12.64 -23.15
C TYR A 68 13.13 13.08 -23.03
N LEU A 69 13.65 13.86 -23.98
CA LEU A 69 14.82 14.68 -23.65
C LEU A 69 14.36 15.81 -22.71
N GLU A 70 15.18 16.07 -21.70
CA GLU A 70 15.04 17.28 -20.91
C GLU A 70 15.15 18.50 -21.85
N PRO A 71 14.26 19.49 -21.70
CA PRO A 71 14.34 20.69 -22.52
C PRO A 71 15.66 21.40 -22.23
N VAL A 72 16.46 21.65 -23.28
CA VAL A 72 17.58 22.58 -23.17
C VAL A 72 17.03 23.96 -22.86
N LEU A 73 17.27 24.42 -21.64
CA LEU A 73 17.05 25.80 -21.26
C LEU A 73 18.14 26.63 -21.93
N ILE A 74 17.79 27.31 -23.03
CA ILE A 74 18.67 28.30 -23.65
C ILE A 74 18.67 29.55 -22.76
N GLY A 75 19.54 29.54 -21.76
CA GLY A 75 19.75 30.59 -20.78
C GLY A 75 20.30 30.02 -19.47
N SER A 76 21.53 30.41 -19.12
CA SER A 76 22.16 30.04 -17.85
C SER A 76 21.27 30.44 -16.68
N SER A 77 20.69 29.44 -16.02
CA SER A 77 20.14 29.60 -14.69
C SER A 77 21.10 28.90 -13.74
N THR A 78 21.99 29.68 -13.11
CA THR A 78 22.52 29.30 -11.81
C THR A 78 21.30 29.20 -10.89
N LYS A 79 20.77 27.98 -10.70
CA LYS A 79 19.83 27.73 -9.61
C LYS A 79 20.56 28.14 -8.34
N ALA A 80 20.15 29.27 -7.75
CA ALA A 80 20.54 29.59 -6.39
C ALA A 80 20.19 28.37 -5.55
N ALA A 81 21.17 27.86 -4.78
CA ALA A 81 20.93 26.78 -3.84
C ALA A 81 19.92 27.31 -2.82
N ASP A 82 18.67 26.87 -2.97
CA ASP A 82 17.62 27.15 -2.00
C ASP A 82 18.03 26.46 -0.70
N SER A 83 18.48 27.25 0.27
CA SER A 83 18.95 26.77 1.58
C SER A 83 17.79 26.48 2.54
N GLY A 84 16.55 26.45 2.04
CA GLY A 84 15.39 26.01 2.79
C GLY A 84 15.42 24.51 3.07
N ILE A 85 14.99 24.12 4.26
CA ILE A 85 14.66 22.71 4.54
C ILE A 85 13.48 22.36 3.65
N ASP A 86 13.68 21.41 2.72
CA ASP A 86 12.60 20.93 1.86
C ASP A 86 11.46 20.38 2.75
N PRO A 87 10.22 20.92 2.63
CA PRO A 87 9.06 20.45 3.40
C PRO A 87 8.86 18.93 3.34
N TYR A 88 9.33 18.28 2.28
CA TYR A 88 9.35 16.83 2.14
C TYR A 88 10.09 16.12 3.29
N TYR A 89 11.31 16.55 3.62
CA TYR A 89 12.09 15.93 4.69
C TYR A 89 11.48 16.19 6.07
N LEU A 90 10.83 17.34 6.26
CA LEU A 90 10.14 17.67 7.50
C LEU A 90 8.93 16.73 7.73
N LEU A 91 8.15 16.44 6.69
CA LEU A 91 7.03 15.50 6.78
C LEU A 91 7.51 14.07 7.11
N TRP A 92 8.58 13.62 6.46
CA TRP A 92 9.13 12.28 6.68
C TRP A 92 9.75 12.09 8.06
N THR A 93 10.50 13.09 8.53
CA THR A 93 11.04 13.08 9.89
C THR A 93 9.91 13.09 10.93
N GLY A 94 8.86 13.88 10.71
CA GLY A 94 7.64 13.86 11.55
C GLY A 94 6.97 12.50 11.59
N TYR A 95 6.79 11.84 10.43
CA TYR A 95 6.23 10.49 10.35
C TYR A 95 7.06 9.48 11.16
N LEU A 96 8.39 9.49 11.01
CA LEU A 96 9.29 8.57 11.72
C LEU A 96 9.29 8.81 13.24
N ILE A 97 9.25 10.07 13.69
CA ILE A 97 9.20 10.41 15.12
C ILE A 97 7.91 9.85 15.75
N ILE A 98 6.76 10.03 15.10
CA ILE A 98 5.48 9.53 15.61
C ILE A 98 5.48 8.00 15.66
N SER A 99 5.90 7.33 14.58
CA SER A 99 6.01 5.88 14.56
C SER A 99 6.97 5.33 15.62
N ALA A 100 8.12 5.99 15.85
CA ALA A 100 9.06 5.62 16.89
C ALA A 100 8.48 5.80 18.30
N ALA A 101 7.76 6.89 18.55
CA ALA A 101 7.09 7.12 19.83
C ALA A 101 6.00 6.07 20.12
N LEU A 102 5.21 5.70 19.11
CA LEU A 102 4.20 4.64 19.23
C LEU A 102 4.85 3.27 19.45
N LEU A 103 5.95 2.97 18.76
CA LEU A 103 6.73 1.74 18.97
C LEU A 103 7.30 1.68 20.39
N ALA A 104 7.90 2.75 20.89
CA ALA A 104 8.41 2.82 22.26
C ALA A 104 7.29 2.62 23.29
N ARG A 105 6.13 3.26 23.07
CA ARG A 105 4.94 3.07 23.91
C ARG A 105 4.46 1.62 23.90
N PHE A 106 4.49 0.95 22.76
CA PHE A 106 4.11 -0.46 22.62
C PHE A 106 5.07 -1.39 23.36
N LEU A 107 6.38 -1.22 23.14
CA LEU A 107 7.42 -1.99 23.83
C LEU A 107 7.37 -1.78 25.35
N TRP A 108 7.12 -0.56 25.80
CA TRP A 108 6.95 -0.25 27.22
C TRP A 108 5.77 -1.00 27.84
N ARG A 109 4.62 -1.10 27.15
CA ARG A 109 3.47 -1.89 27.64
C ARG A 109 3.79 -3.38 27.71
N LEU A 110 4.47 -3.93 26.70
CA LEU A 110 4.91 -5.33 26.72
C LEU A 110 5.86 -5.59 27.90
N TYR A 111 6.79 -4.67 28.15
CA TYR A 111 7.68 -4.73 29.30
C TYR A 111 6.91 -4.69 30.62
N GLN A 112 5.93 -3.78 30.77
CA GLN A 112 5.09 -3.71 31.97
C GLN A 112 4.34 -5.01 32.25
N ILE A 113 3.75 -5.64 31.23
CA ILE A 113 3.04 -6.93 31.39
C ILE A 113 4.02 -8.04 31.78
N SER A 114 5.19 -8.08 31.14
CA SER A 114 6.24 -9.07 31.44
C SER A 114 6.72 -8.93 32.89
N LYS A 115 6.93 -7.69 33.34
CA LYS A 115 7.36 -7.37 34.70
C LYS A 115 6.31 -7.72 35.75
N LEU A 116 5.02 -7.53 35.45
CA LEU A 116 3.91 -8.01 36.29
C LEU A 116 3.95 -9.53 36.46
N GLY A 117 4.46 -10.23 35.44
CA GLY A 117 4.72 -11.67 35.44
C GLY A 117 5.74 -12.15 36.49
N ASP A 118 6.69 -11.28 36.83
CA ASP A 118 7.84 -11.60 37.69
C ASP A 118 7.62 -11.21 39.16
N TYR A 119 6.71 -10.26 39.44
CA TYR A 119 6.48 -9.74 40.79
C TYR A 119 5.55 -10.59 41.65
N SER A 120 4.59 -11.32 41.06
CA SER A 120 3.72 -12.21 41.85
C SER A 120 4.12 -13.67 41.64
N ALA A 121 4.21 -14.42 42.74
CA ALA A 121 4.43 -15.85 42.68
C ALA A 121 3.31 -16.51 41.84
N PRO A 122 3.63 -17.25 40.77
CA PRO A 122 2.61 -17.89 39.94
C PRO A 122 1.90 -18.99 40.72
N VAL A 123 0.58 -18.93 40.76
CA VAL A 123 -0.28 -19.98 41.33
C VAL A 123 -0.88 -20.76 40.18
N ILE A 124 -0.86 -22.09 40.25
CA ILE A 124 -1.51 -22.93 39.24
C ILE A 124 -2.95 -23.16 39.69
N ILE A 125 -3.91 -22.56 38.98
CA ILE A 125 -5.35 -22.74 39.24
C ILE A 125 -5.94 -23.42 38.00
N GLN A 126 -6.62 -24.56 38.19
CA GLN A 126 -7.22 -25.34 37.10
C GLN A 126 -6.25 -25.69 35.95
N GLY A 127 -4.97 -25.89 36.28
CA GLY A 127 -3.91 -26.23 35.31
C GLY A 127 -3.31 -25.05 34.56
N HIS A 128 -3.77 -23.82 34.81
CA HIS A 128 -3.29 -22.60 34.16
C HIS A 128 -2.37 -21.79 35.08
N LYS A 129 -1.35 -21.14 34.50
CA LYS A 129 -0.46 -20.22 35.22
C LYS A 129 -1.24 -18.94 35.53
N THR A 130 -1.60 -18.75 36.79
CA THR A 130 -2.40 -17.62 37.25
C THR A 130 -1.60 -16.71 38.17
N ILE A 131 -1.68 -15.41 37.92
CA ILE A 131 -0.99 -14.37 38.67
C ILE A 131 -2.05 -13.55 39.40
N LEU A 132 -1.95 -13.54 40.73
CA LEU A 132 -2.86 -12.78 41.58
C LEU A 132 -2.40 -11.32 41.66
N LEU A 133 -3.27 -10.41 41.23
CA LEU A 133 -3.08 -8.97 41.26
C LEU A 133 -3.72 -8.36 42.52
N ASP A 134 -3.14 -7.28 43.02
CA ASP A 134 -3.74 -6.49 44.11
C ASP A 134 -5.08 -5.85 43.68
N GLU A 135 -5.92 -5.49 44.65
CA GLU A 135 -7.30 -5.04 44.41
C GLU A 135 -7.37 -3.85 43.43
N GLY A 136 -8.32 -3.89 42.49
CA GLY A 136 -8.62 -2.79 41.55
C GLY A 136 -8.32 -3.07 40.08
N HIS A 137 -7.70 -4.20 39.73
CA HIS A 137 -7.48 -4.59 38.34
C HIS A 137 -8.60 -5.50 37.81
N SER A 138 -9.08 -5.20 36.60
CA SER A 138 -9.94 -6.13 35.85
C SER A 138 -9.16 -7.41 35.53
N PRO A 139 -9.80 -8.59 35.60
CA PRO A 139 -9.24 -9.82 35.06
C PRO A 139 -8.84 -9.63 33.60
N PHE A 140 -7.70 -10.21 33.21
CA PHE A 140 -7.28 -10.30 31.82
C PHE A 140 -6.32 -11.47 31.62
N SER A 141 -6.20 -11.93 30.39
CA SER A 141 -5.25 -12.97 29.99
C SER A 141 -4.27 -12.45 28.95
N PHE A 142 -3.02 -12.88 29.07
CA PHE A 142 -1.97 -12.56 28.11
C PHE A 142 -1.12 -13.80 27.81
N PHE A 143 -1.09 -14.19 26.54
CA PHE A 143 -0.49 -15.43 26.05
C PHE A 143 -0.98 -16.68 26.77
N LYS A 144 -0.24 -17.17 27.77
CA LYS A 144 -0.52 -18.40 28.53
C LYS A 144 -0.74 -18.11 30.03
N THR A 145 -0.91 -16.85 30.40
CA THR A 145 -0.98 -16.40 31.78
C THR A 145 -2.28 -15.66 32.02
N ILE A 146 -3.01 -16.08 33.04
CA ILE A 146 -4.24 -15.43 33.49
C ILE A 146 -3.88 -14.51 34.66
N PHE A 147 -4.35 -13.27 34.61
CA PHE A 147 -4.18 -12.29 35.68
C PHE A 147 -5.54 -12.10 36.35
N LEU A 148 -5.65 -12.45 37.63
CA LEU A 148 -6.89 -12.37 38.41
C LEU A 148 -6.71 -11.44 39.61
N PRO A 149 -7.73 -10.64 39.97
CA PRO A 149 -7.70 -9.90 41.23
C PRO A 149 -7.69 -10.87 42.41
N LYS A 150 -6.99 -10.51 43.49
CA LYS A 150 -7.08 -11.19 44.80
C LYS A 150 -8.55 -11.14 45.25
N GLY A 151 -9.20 -12.29 45.28
CA GLY A 151 -10.61 -12.45 45.61
C GLY A 151 -10.89 -13.87 46.09
N ASN A 152 -12.14 -14.14 46.50
CA ASN A 152 -12.51 -15.46 46.99
C ASN A 152 -12.45 -16.48 45.85
N LEU A 153 -11.52 -17.43 45.94
CA LEU A 153 -11.25 -18.41 44.87
C LEU A 153 -12.37 -19.45 44.70
N GLU A 154 -13.30 -19.50 45.66
CA GLU A 154 -14.41 -20.46 45.71
C GLU A 154 -15.72 -19.91 45.11
N ASP A 155 -15.74 -18.66 44.64
CA ASP A 155 -16.94 -18.07 44.05
C ASP A 155 -17.27 -18.73 42.68
N PRO A 156 -18.48 -19.28 42.47
CA PRO A 156 -18.94 -19.76 41.17
C PRO A 156 -18.76 -18.72 40.04
N ALA A 157 -18.87 -17.43 40.35
CA ALA A 157 -18.64 -16.34 39.40
C ALA A 157 -17.18 -16.30 38.91
N LEU A 158 -16.22 -16.66 39.76
CA LEU A 158 -14.80 -16.72 39.40
C LEU A 158 -14.52 -17.88 38.45
N SER A 159 -15.17 -19.04 38.65
CA SER A 159 -15.00 -20.20 37.75
C SER A 159 -15.45 -19.89 36.31
N THR A 160 -16.57 -19.17 36.18
CA THR A 160 -17.11 -18.71 34.90
C THR A 160 -16.18 -17.69 34.22
N LEU A 161 -15.55 -16.82 35.01
CA LEU A 161 -14.59 -15.85 34.54
C LEU A 161 -13.25 -16.50 34.11
N ILE A 162 -12.75 -17.48 34.86
CA ILE A 162 -11.54 -18.23 34.47
C ILE A 162 -11.76 -18.92 33.12
N LEU A 163 -12.93 -19.52 32.93
CA LEU A 163 -13.31 -20.15 31.66
C LEU A 163 -13.35 -19.13 30.49
N HIS A 164 -13.81 -17.90 30.77
CA HIS A 164 -13.75 -16.78 29.81
C HIS A 164 -12.30 -16.43 29.43
N GLU A 165 -11.44 -16.24 30.43
CA GLU A 165 -10.02 -15.92 30.20
C GLU A 165 -9.25 -17.07 29.52
N GLU A 166 -9.61 -18.31 29.83
CA GLU A 166 -9.07 -19.49 29.15
C GLU A 166 -9.43 -19.49 27.65
N ALA A 167 -10.64 -19.05 27.28
CA ALA A 167 -11.05 -18.96 25.88
C ALA A 167 -10.16 -17.98 25.08
N HIS A 168 -9.67 -16.90 25.71
CA HIS A 168 -8.71 -15.98 25.10
C HIS A 168 -7.33 -16.61 24.88
N ILE A 169 -6.87 -17.41 25.84
CA ILE A 169 -5.60 -18.16 25.75
C ILE A 169 -5.69 -19.21 24.64
N LYS A 170 -6.75 -20.05 24.65
CA LYS A 170 -6.98 -21.11 23.66
C LYS A 170 -7.05 -20.55 22.24
N SER A 171 -7.66 -19.38 22.08
CA SER A 171 -7.81 -18.72 20.78
C SER A 171 -6.61 -17.86 20.39
N LEU A 172 -5.60 -17.73 21.26
CA LEU A 172 -4.39 -16.90 21.06
C LEU A 172 -4.70 -15.43 20.75
N HIS A 173 -5.71 -14.84 21.41
CA HIS A 173 -6.15 -13.47 21.15
C HIS A 173 -5.05 -12.42 21.37
N SER A 174 -4.06 -12.67 22.25
CA SER A 174 -2.93 -11.76 22.46
C SER A 174 -2.08 -11.55 21.20
N VAL A 175 -1.93 -12.57 20.34
CA VAL A 175 -1.16 -12.47 19.10
C VAL A 175 -1.86 -11.55 18.10
N ASP A 176 -3.18 -11.67 17.99
CA ASP A 176 -4.00 -10.83 17.14
C ASP A 176 -3.90 -9.34 17.51
N ILE A 177 -3.90 -9.04 18.83
CA ILE A 177 -3.74 -7.68 19.33
C ILE A 177 -2.34 -7.13 19.00
N ILE A 178 -1.29 -7.94 19.20
CA ILE A 178 0.08 -7.56 18.83
C ILE A 178 0.18 -7.27 17.33
N PHE A 179 -0.44 -8.11 16.49
CA PHE A 179 -0.48 -7.91 15.05
C PHE A 179 -1.13 -6.56 14.68
N PHE A 180 -2.30 -6.25 15.23
CA PHE A 180 -2.94 -4.96 14.95
C PHE A 180 -2.24 -3.76 15.58
N GLU A 181 -1.57 -3.89 16.73
CA GLU A 181 -0.72 -2.82 17.27
C GLU A 181 0.48 -2.56 16.35
N ALA A 182 1.08 -3.59 15.75
CA ALA A 182 2.12 -3.40 14.74
C ALA A 182 1.58 -2.65 13.50
N LEU A 183 0.37 -2.99 13.05
CA LEU A 183 -0.28 -2.29 11.94
C LEU A 183 -0.60 -0.82 12.28
N THR A 184 -1.09 -0.51 13.48
CA THR A 184 -1.37 0.87 13.89
C THR A 184 -0.11 1.71 14.03
N ILE A 185 1.04 1.13 14.38
CA ILE A 185 2.33 1.85 14.38
C ILE A 185 2.73 2.27 12.96
N LEU A 186 2.54 1.39 11.97
CA LEU A 186 2.88 1.66 10.57
C LEU A 186 1.87 2.61 9.90
N GLN A 187 0.59 2.45 10.22
CA GLN A 187 -0.54 3.14 9.60
C GLN A 187 -1.27 4.03 10.62
N TRP A 188 -0.52 4.73 11.48
CA TRP A 188 -1.09 5.50 12.60
C TRP A 188 -2.07 6.58 12.14
N PHE A 189 -1.84 7.16 10.97
CA PHE A 189 -2.70 8.17 10.35
C PHE A 189 -3.98 7.58 9.76
N ASN A 190 -4.06 6.25 9.58
CA ASN A 190 -5.18 5.58 8.93
C ASN A 190 -6.25 5.16 9.96
N PRO A 191 -7.42 5.82 10.02
CA PRO A 191 -8.47 5.50 10.99
C PRO A 191 -9.05 4.10 10.80
N PHE A 192 -8.98 3.52 9.60
CA PHE A 192 -9.56 2.20 9.32
C PHE A 192 -8.82 1.07 10.03
N VAL A 193 -7.51 1.20 10.25
CA VAL A 193 -6.73 0.22 11.03
C VAL A 193 -7.17 0.24 12.49
N TRP A 194 -7.37 1.44 13.07
CA TRP A 194 -7.89 1.59 14.43
C TRP A 194 -9.30 1.03 14.57
N LEU A 195 -10.16 1.26 13.58
CA LEU A 195 -11.52 0.73 13.57
C LEU A 195 -11.54 -0.80 13.44
N MET A 196 -10.69 -1.37 12.58
CA MET A 196 -10.54 -2.82 12.44
C MET A 196 -10.04 -3.46 13.74
N LYS A 197 -9.03 -2.86 14.39
CA LYS A 197 -8.54 -3.32 15.70
C LYS A 197 -9.66 -3.38 16.73
N ARG A 198 -10.44 -2.30 16.86
CA ARG A 198 -11.59 -2.24 17.79
C ARG A 198 -12.65 -3.30 17.47
N GLU A 199 -12.90 -3.58 16.19
CA GLU A 199 -13.85 -4.62 15.79
C GLU A 199 -13.31 -6.03 16.03
N LEU A 200 -11.99 -6.24 15.93
CA LEU A 200 -11.33 -7.51 16.26
C LEU A 200 -11.41 -7.79 17.77
N GLU A 201 -11.12 -6.79 18.61
CA GLU A 201 -11.30 -6.87 20.07
C GLU A 201 -12.74 -7.27 20.42
N ALA A 202 -13.74 -6.68 19.75
CA ALA A 202 -15.12 -7.08 19.94
C ALA A 202 -15.40 -8.54 19.52
N GLN A 203 -14.78 -9.04 18.44
CA GLN A 203 -14.91 -10.46 18.08
C GLN A 203 -14.24 -11.38 19.11
N HIS A 204 -13.12 -10.99 19.72
CA HIS A 204 -12.49 -11.77 20.78
C HIS A 204 -13.44 -11.98 21.96
N GLU A 205 -14.08 -10.90 22.41
CA GLU A 205 -15.09 -10.97 23.47
C GLU A 205 -16.26 -11.89 23.08
N PHE A 206 -16.80 -11.77 21.87
CA PHE A 206 -17.93 -12.60 21.45
C PHE A 206 -17.57 -14.09 21.32
N ILE A 207 -16.34 -14.40 20.92
CA ILE A 207 -15.84 -15.78 20.86
C ILE A 207 -15.72 -16.35 22.28
N ALA A 208 -15.15 -15.58 23.20
CA ALA A 208 -15.02 -15.99 24.61
C ALA A 208 -16.41 -16.19 25.26
N ASP A 209 -17.32 -15.23 25.06
CA ASP A 209 -18.72 -15.31 25.52
C ASP A 209 -19.42 -16.59 25.00
N THR A 210 -19.18 -16.94 23.74
CA THR A 210 -19.77 -18.14 23.10
C THR A 210 -19.17 -19.43 23.68
N GLU A 211 -17.88 -19.46 23.97
CA GLU A 211 -17.20 -20.63 24.53
C GLU A 211 -17.68 -20.92 25.96
N VAL A 212 -17.90 -19.88 26.78
CA VAL A 212 -18.46 -20.03 28.13
C VAL A 212 -19.85 -20.67 28.09
N ILE A 213 -20.73 -20.17 27.23
CA ILE A 213 -22.10 -20.71 27.09
C ILE A 213 -22.07 -22.15 26.55
N ASN A 214 -21.20 -22.46 25.60
CA ASN A 214 -21.08 -23.82 25.05
C ASN A 214 -20.55 -24.83 26.08
N ASN A 215 -19.83 -24.38 27.11
CA ASN A 215 -19.34 -25.20 28.22
C ASN A 215 -20.38 -25.41 29.33
N GLY A 216 -21.63 -24.95 29.14
CA GLY A 216 -22.77 -25.32 29.99
C GLY A 216 -23.20 -24.26 31.01
N THR A 217 -22.59 -23.07 31.02
CA THR A 217 -23.04 -21.95 31.87
C THR A 217 -24.35 -21.36 31.35
N ASP A 218 -25.32 -21.12 32.25
CA ASP A 218 -26.57 -20.45 31.87
C ASP A 218 -26.32 -19.01 31.39
N SER A 219 -27.01 -18.60 30.33
CA SER A 219 -26.82 -17.26 29.75
C SER A 219 -27.22 -16.14 30.71
N THR A 220 -28.18 -16.38 31.61
CA THR A 220 -28.68 -15.37 32.55
C THR A 220 -27.68 -15.18 33.69
N GLU A 221 -27.20 -16.29 34.25
CA GLU A 221 -26.15 -16.31 35.28
C GLU A 221 -24.84 -15.70 34.79
N TYR A 222 -24.48 -15.97 33.53
CA TYR A 222 -23.30 -15.37 32.93
C TYR A 222 -23.43 -13.84 32.77
N LYS A 223 -24.59 -13.36 32.30
CA LYS A 223 -24.84 -11.92 32.12
C LYS A 223 -24.79 -11.15 33.44
N SER A 224 -25.33 -11.70 34.54
CA SER A 224 -25.26 -11.06 35.85
C SER A 224 -23.83 -11.00 36.37
N THR A 225 -23.05 -12.07 36.16
CA THR A 225 -21.62 -12.12 36.48
C THR A 225 -20.84 -11.06 35.73
N LEU A 226 -21.02 -10.95 34.41
CA LEU A 226 -20.38 -9.91 33.59
C LEU A 226 -20.74 -8.50 34.06
N LEU A 227 -22.02 -8.28 34.39
CA LEU A 227 -22.49 -6.99 34.88
C LEU A 227 -21.85 -6.63 36.23
N ALA A 228 -21.79 -7.58 37.16
CA ALA A 228 -21.18 -7.39 38.48
C ALA A 228 -19.69 -7.04 38.36
N PHE A 229 -18.94 -7.74 37.50
CA PHE A 229 -17.53 -7.43 37.25
C PHE A 229 -17.35 -6.06 36.58
N ALA A 230 -18.18 -5.71 35.60
CA ALA A 230 -18.12 -4.40 34.93
C ALA A 230 -18.37 -3.24 35.92
N PHE A 231 -19.31 -3.40 36.86
CA PHE A 231 -19.55 -2.41 37.92
C PHE A 231 -18.41 -2.36 38.95
N ARG A 232 -17.85 -3.50 39.34
CA ARG A 232 -16.77 -3.58 40.33
C ARG A 232 -15.44 -3.02 39.81
N ALA A 233 -15.15 -3.21 38.53
CA ALA A 233 -13.99 -2.61 37.86
C ALA A 233 -14.17 -1.09 37.62
N GLY A 234 -15.41 -0.59 37.70
CA GLY A 234 -15.79 0.81 37.42
C GLY A 234 -15.86 1.71 38.66
N GLY A 235 -14.95 1.55 39.63
CA GLY A 235 -14.88 2.41 40.81
C GLY A 235 -14.73 3.89 40.46
N ASN A 236 -15.68 4.71 40.94
CA ASN A 236 -15.76 6.18 40.83
C ASN A 236 -15.48 6.78 39.44
N SER A 237 -16.52 6.85 38.61
CA SER A 237 -16.56 7.81 37.51
C SER A 237 -17.98 8.30 37.28
N MET A 238 -18.20 9.59 37.51
CA MET A 238 -19.45 10.32 37.27
C MET A 238 -19.74 10.51 35.76
N THR A 239 -19.26 9.59 34.90
CA THR A 239 -19.37 9.66 33.44
C THR A 239 -19.66 8.28 32.84
N ASN A 240 -20.52 8.26 31.81
CA ASN A 240 -21.07 7.09 31.09
C ASN A 240 -20.15 5.86 30.98
N ASN A 241 -20.20 4.95 31.97
CA ASN A 241 -19.41 3.71 31.98
C ASN A 241 -20.13 2.52 31.32
N PHE A 242 -21.31 2.74 30.71
CA PHE A 242 -21.91 1.79 29.78
C PHE A 242 -21.09 1.81 28.48
N ASN A 243 -19.97 1.08 28.49
CA ASN A 243 -19.15 0.91 27.32
C ASN A 243 -20.01 0.30 26.19
N SER A 244 -19.95 0.91 25.01
CA SER A 244 -20.58 0.40 23.79
C SER A 244 -20.26 -1.08 23.52
N LEU A 245 -19.13 -1.59 24.03
CA LEU A 245 -18.73 -2.99 23.94
C LEU A 245 -19.60 -3.93 24.80
N LEU A 246 -19.86 -3.59 26.06
CA LEU A 246 -20.68 -4.42 26.96
C LEU A 246 -22.11 -4.56 26.42
N LYS A 247 -22.67 -3.44 25.94
CA LYS A 247 -23.98 -3.46 25.27
C LYS A 247 -23.97 -4.41 24.07
N ARG A 248 -22.95 -4.34 23.22
CA ARG A 248 -22.82 -5.23 22.05
C ARG A 248 -22.65 -6.69 22.46
N ARG A 249 -21.92 -7.00 23.54
CA ARG A 249 -21.81 -8.37 24.07
C ARG A 249 -23.19 -8.92 24.43
N PHE A 250 -23.98 -8.15 25.18
CA PHE A 250 -25.35 -8.55 25.54
C PHE A 250 -26.28 -8.69 24.32
N GLU A 251 -26.19 -7.78 23.35
CA GLU A 251 -26.95 -7.87 22.09
C GLU A 251 -26.62 -9.16 21.33
N MET A 252 -25.33 -9.49 21.17
CA MET A 252 -24.91 -10.70 20.45
C MET A 252 -25.27 -11.97 21.22
N LEU A 253 -25.20 -11.97 22.55
CA LEU A 253 -25.66 -13.07 23.41
C LEU A 253 -27.17 -13.33 23.33
N ALA A 254 -27.98 -12.30 23.04
CA ALA A 254 -29.43 -12.42 22.88
C ALA A 254 -29.85 -12.75 21.43
N GLN A 255 -28.96 -12.60 20.45
CA GLN A 255 -29.28 -12.73 19.05
C GLN A 255 -29.40 -14.20 18.60
N LYS A 256 -30.35 -14.48 17.70
CA LYS A 256 -30.47 -15.81 17.08
C LYS A 256 -29.22 -16.12 16.22
N ARG A 257 -28.77 -17.38 16.23
CA ARG A 257 -27.63 -17.84 15.40
C ARG A 257 -27.88 -17.54 13.93
N SER A 258 -26.86 -17.05 13.24
CA SER A 258 -26.98 -16.65 11.85
C SER A 258 -27.18 -17.85 10.94
N SER A 259 -27.93 -17.65 9.86
CA SER A 259 -28.28 -18.67 8.89
C SER A 259 -27.04 -19.23 8.17
N LYS A 260 -27.17 -20.41 7.54
CA LYS A 260 -26.10 -21.00 6.71
C LYS A 260 -25.61 -20.05 5.59
N ASN A 261 -26.45 -19.12 5.14
CA ASN A 261 -26.12 -18.10 4.13
C ASN A 261 -25.08 -17.09 4.61
N ALA A 262 -24.84 -16.96 5.92
CA ALA A 262 -23.77 -16.13 6.47
C ALA A 262 -22.40 -16.57 5.95
N LYS A 263 -22.15 -17.89 5.87
CA LYS A 263 -20.88 -18.46 5.38
C LYS A 263 -20.60 -18.09 3.92
N VAL A 264 -21.65 -18.01 3.09
CA VAL A 264 -21.54 -17.62 1.67
C VAL A 264 -21.11 -16.15 1.53
N LYS A 265 -21.50 -15.27 2.45
CA LYS A 265 -21.08 -13.85 2.42
C LYS A 265 -19.56 -13.69 2.63
N PHE A 266 -18.92 -14.60 3.36
CA PHE A 266 -17.46 -14.62 3.46
C PHE A 266 -16.80 -15.09 2.16
N LEU A 267 -17.46 -15.97 1.39
CA LEU A 267 -16.94 -16.36 0.07
C LEU A 267 -16.89 -15.15 -0.88
N LEU A 268 -17.77 -14.17 -0.70
CA LEU A 268 -17.78 -12.91 -1.46
C LEU A 268 -16.57 -12.01 -1.17
N SER A 269 -15.84 -12.19 -0.05
CA SER A 269 -14.63 -11.40 0.19
C SER A 269 -13.47 -11.81 -0.73
N ILE A 270 -13.42 -13.07 -1.17
CA ILE A 270 -12.37 -13.58 -2.05
C ILE A 270 -12.31 -12.83 -3.39
N PRO A 271 -13.41 -12.70 -4.18
CA PRO A 271 -13.36 -11.95 -5.43
C PRO A 271 -13.06 -10.46 -5.20
N LEU A 272 -13.50 -9.88 -4.08
CA LEU A 272 -13.13 -8.51 -3.71
C LEU A 272 -11.62 -8.37 -3.50
N MET A 273 -11.00 -9.31 -2.76
CA MET A 273 -9.55 -9.31 -2.54
C MET A 273 -8.78 -9.48 -3.85
N MET A 274 -9.24 -10.36 -4.76
CA MET A 274 -8.64 -10.50 -6.08
C MET A 274 -8.74 -9.22 -6.90
N LEU A 275 -9.90 -8.55 -6.89
CA LEU A 275 -10.09 -7.29 -7.61
C LEU A 275 -9.14 -6.21 -7.11
N VAL A 276 -9.02 -6.05 -5.79
CA VAL A 276 -8.11 -5.08 -5.16
C VAL A 276 -6.65 -5.39 -5.53
N VAL A 277 -6.24 -6.65 -5.46
CA VAL A 277 -4.89 -7.11 -5.86
C VAL A 277 -4.63 -6.84 -7.35
N MET A 278 -5.57 -7.13 -8.24
CA MET A 278 -5.44 -6.86 -9.67
C MET A 278 -5.35 -5.37 -9.96
N PHE A 279 -6.24 -4.56 -9.38
CA PHE A 279 -6.27 -3.12 -9.60
C PHE A 279 -4.94 -2.46 -9.20
N PHE A 280 -4.48 -2.68 -7.96
CA PHE A 280 -3.23 -2.09 -7.49
C PHE A 280 -2.01 -2.70 -8.15
N GLY A 281 -2.00 -4.02 -8.38
CA GLY A 281 -0.89 -4.67 -9.03
C GLY A 281 -0.70 -4.23 -10.49
N MET A 282 -1.77 -3.88 -11.21
CA MET A 282 -1.69 -3.24 -12.53
C MET A 282 -1.09 -1.83 -12.44
N THR A 283 -1.46 -1.04 -11.42
CA THR A 283 -0.87 0.30 -11.22
C THR A 283 0.61 0.23 -10.85
N ASN A 284 1.02 -0.83 -10.15
CA ASN A 284 2.41 -1.07 -9.76
C ASN A 284 3.25 -1.67 -10.89
N GLY A 285 2.61 -2.33 -11.86
CA GLY A 285 3.22 -2.93 -13.04
C GLY A 285 3.51 -1.95 -14.18
N GLY A 286 3.50 -0.65 -13.90
CA GLY A 286 3.84 0.41 -14.86
C GLY A 286 5.26 0.26 -15.39
N ARG A 287 5.37 -0.40 -16.55
CA ARG A 287 6.52 -0.45 -17.50
C ARG A 287 7.89 -0.13 -16.89
N ASP A 288 8.43 -1.07 -16.11
CA ASP A 288 9.88 -1.22 -15.97
C ASP A 288 10.45 -1.59 -17.35
N ILE A 289 10.95 -0.58 -18.08
CA ILE A 289 11.62 -0.74 -19.38
C ILE A 289 13.01 -1.40 -19.23
N THR A 290 13.41 -1.73 -18.00
CA THR A 290 14.72 -2.29 -17.64
C THR A 290 14.76 -3.82 -17.61
N ALA A 291 13.61 -4.51 -17.71
CA ALA A 291 13.55 -5.97 -17.54
C ALA A 291 13.58 -6.81 -18.84
N ILE A 292 13.64 -6.20 -20.03
CA ILE A 292 13.57 -6.94 -21.32
C ILE A 292 14.97 -7.40 -21.82
N ALA A 293 16.06 -7.18 -21.07
CA ALA A 293 17.40 -7.56 -21.52
C ALA A 293 17.75 -9.06 -21.42
N LYS A 294 16.83 -9.94 -20.99
CA LYS A 294 17.14 -11.38 -20.84
C LYS A 294 15.99 -12.30 -21.20
N THR A 295 15.66 -12.42 -22.49
CA THR A 295 15.43 -13.75 -23.11
C THR A 295 15.36 -13.63 -24.64
N SER A 296 16.28 -14.32 -25.32
CA SER A 296 16.17 -14.65 -26.75
C SER A 296 15.48 -16.02 -26.88
N PRO A 297 14.80 -16.29 -28.01
CA PRO A 297 15.36 -17.27 -28.93
C PRO A 297 15.35 -16.82 -30.41
N ALA A 298 16.19 -17.50 -31.21
CA ALA A 298 16.24 -17.54 -32.68
C ALA A 298 14.96 -18.17 -33.28
N ALA A 299 14.60 -18.19 -34.57
CA ALA A 299 15.09 -17.78 -35.91
C ALA A 299 13.80 -17.37 -36.69
N ASP A 300 13.76 -16.67 -37.82
CA ASP A 300 14.17 -17.13 -39.16
C ASP A 300 14.01 -16.00 -40.19
N THR A 301 14.73 -16.13 -41.31
CA THR A 301 14.84 -15.14 -42.39
C THR A 301 13.70 -15.28 -43.41
N SER A 302 12.97 -14.21 -43.72
CA SER A 302 12.36 -14.01 -45.03
C SER A 302 12.20 -12.52 -45.34
N LEU A 303 12.36 -12.16 -46.61
CA LEU A 303 12.34 -10.80 -47.16
C LEU A 303 10.98 -10.14 -46.93
N GLN A 304 10.82 -9.51 -45.78
CA GLN A 304 9.74 -8.56 -45.49
C GLN A 304 10.38 -7.19 -45.32
N GLN A 305 9.75 -6.20 -45.94
CA GLN A 305 10.07 -4.79 -45.81
C GLN A 305 10.30 -4.49 -44.32
N GLU A 306 11.58 -4.35 -43.93
CA GLU A 306 11.96 -4.27 -42.51
C GLU A 306 11.28 -3.05 -41.88
N GLU A 307 10.24 -3.32 -41.10
CA GLU A 307 9.64 -2.40 -40.15
C GLU A 307 10.78 -1.83 -39.29
N PRO A 308 10.93 -0.50 -39.19
CA PRO A 308 12.02 0.08 -38.40
C PRO A 308 11.93 -0.39 -36.96
N TYR A 309 13.04 -0.89 -36.44
CA TYR A 309 13.17 -1.25 -35.04
C TYR A 309 12.92 -0.02 -34.16
N THR A 310 12.25 -0.22 -33.04
CA THR A 310 12.07 0.81 -32.00
C THR A 310 13.04 0.59 -30.83
N PHE A 311 13.59 -0.61 -30.71
CA PHE A 311 14.60 -0.97 -29.72
C PHE A 311 15.68 -1.82 -30.37
N VAL A 312 16.93 -1.47 -30.11
CA VAL A 312 18.10 -2.18 -30.63
C VAL A 312 19.19 -2.31 -29.56
N ASP A 313 20.06 -3.31 -29.68
CA ASP A 313 21.17 -3.56 -28.75
C ASP A 313 22.09 -2.33 -28.59
N GLN A 314 22.30 -1.58 -29.68
CA GLN A 314 22.99 -0.30 -29.68
C GLN A 314 22.16 0.75 -30.41
N MET A 315 21.63 1.73 -29.69
CA MET A 315 20.83 2.81 -30.27
C MET A 315 21.65 3.67 -31.24
N PRO A 316 21.01 4.26 -32.29
CA PRO A 316 21.65 5.25 -33.12
C PRO A 316 22.15 6.42 -32.28
N SER A 317 23.32 6.95 -32.64
CA SER A 317 23.94 8.07 -31.93
C SER A 317 24.44 9.11 -32.93
N TYR A 318 24.24 10.39 -32.62
CA TYR A 318 24.82 11.45 -33.44
C TYR A 318 26.34 11.52 -33.23
N PRO A 319 27.15 11.82 -34.26
CA PRO A 319 28.58 12.05 -34.10
C PRO A 319 28.85 13.12 -33.03
N GLY A 320 29.63 12.78 -31.99
CA GLY A 320 29.85 13.66 -30.83
C GLY A 320 28.84 13.52 -29.69
N GLY A 321 27.90 12.58 -29.80
CA GLY A 321 26.95 12.22 -28.73
C GLY A 321 25.87 13.27 -28.49
N VAL A 322 25.20 13.17 -27.35
CA VAL A 322 24.04 14.02 -27.00
C VAL A 322 24.42 15.51 -26.97
N ASN A 323 25.61 15.85 -26.45
CA ASN A 323 26.04 17.25 -26.34
C ASN A 323 26.20 17.93 -27.71
N ALA A 324 26.72 17.21 -28.71
CA ALA A 324 26.85 17.74 -30.07
C ALA A 324 25.48 17.98 -30.74
N VAL A 325 24.49 17.13 -30.45
CA VAL A 325 23.10 17.36 -30.90
C VAL A 325 22.56 18.64 -30.29
N LEU A 326 22.77 18.85 -28.98
CA LEU A 326 22.27 20.04 -28.28
C LEU A 326 22.93 21.32 -28.79
N GLU A 327 24.24 21.28 -29.02
CA GLU A 327 24.98 22.40 -29.60
C GLU A 327 24.50 22.70 -31.02
N PHE A 328 24.37 21.68 -31.87
CA PHE A 328 23.86 21.83 -33.23
C PHE A 328 22.46 22.46 -33.26
N ILE A 329 21.55 21.97 -32.43
CA ILE A 329 20.19 22.51 -32.33
C ILE A 329 20.24 23.97 -31.87
N SER A 330 21.01 24.28 -30.82
CA SER A 330 21.04 25.65 -30.29
C SER A 330 21.65 26.67 -31.26
N SER A 331 22.62 26.26 -32.08
CA SER A 331 23.23 27.12 -33.10
C SER A 331 22.38 27.27 -34.38
N ASN A 332 21.48 26.32 -34.68
CA ASN A 332 20.74 26.29 -35.96
C ASN A 332 19.25 26.60 -35.82
N VAL A 333 18.64 26.47 -34.63
CA VAL A 333 17.21 26.77 -34.41
C VAL A 333 16.98 28.28 -34.39
N VAL A 334 16.07 28.74 -35.24
CA VAL A 334 15.59 30.12 -35.30
C VAL A 334 14.14 30.17 -34.85
N TYR A 335 13.89 30.83 -33.73
CA TYR A 335 12.53 31.01 -33.23
C TYR A 335 11.70 31.89 -34.20
N PRO A 336 10.63 31.36 -34.82
CA PRO A 336 9.83 32.08 -35.81
C PRO A 336 9.21 33.38 -35.26
N GLN A 337 9.22 34.45 -36.06
CA GLN A 337 8.69 35.75 -35.64
C GLN A 337 7.16 35.73 -35.42
N ALA A 338 6.43 34.90 -36.17
CA ALA A 338 4.99 34.69 -35.96
C ALA A 338 4.71 34.12 -34.57
N ALA A 339 5.37 33.01 -34.20
CA ALA A 339 5.29 32.42 -32.87
C ALA A 339 5.71 33.38 -31.75
N LYS A 340 6.69 34.27 -31.97
CA LYS A 340 7.06 35.31 -30.99
C LYS A 340 5.98 36.35 -30.77
N LYS A 341 5.35 36.83 -31.85
CA LYS A 341 4.27 37.84 -31.78
C LYS A 341 3.01 37.28 -31.13
N GLU A 342 2.72 36.00 -31.35
CA GLU A 342 1.53 35.32 -30.85
C GLU A 342 1.73 34.66 -29.48
N GLY A 343 2.92 34.76 -28.88
CA GLY A 343 3.18 34.19 -27.56
C GLY A 343 3.26 32.66 -27.53
N VAL A 344 3.39 32.00 -28.70
CA VAL A 344 3.33 30.53 -28.83
C VAL A 344 4.59 29.91 -28.23
N GLN A 345 4.42 29.05 -27.22
CA GLN A 345 5.49 28.30 -26.53
C GLN A 345 5.10 26.84 -26.37
N GLY A 346 6.08 25.94 -26.30
CA GLY A 346 5.83 24.53 -26.03
C GLY A 346 6.88 23.58 -26.60
N LYS A 347 6.51 22.29 -26.69
CA LYS A 347 7.38 21.21 -27.19
C LYS A 347 6.87 20.70 -28.54
N VAL A 348 7.73 20.77 -29.55
CA VAL A 348 7.53 20.11 -30.84
C VAL A 348 8.25 18.77 -30.82
N MET A 349 7.57 17.68 -31.17
CA MET A 349 8.15 16.34 -31.29
C MET A 349 8.28 15.98 -32.77
N VAL A 350 9.50 15.79 -33.26
CA VAL A 350 9.78 15.37 -34.65
C VAL A 350 10.20 13.91 -34.65
N GLY A 351 9.47 13.06 -35.36
CA GLY A 351 9.81 11.66 -35.58
C GLY A 351 10.56 11.49 -36.89
N PHE A 352 11.55 10.59 -36.92
CA PHE A 352 12.33 10.24 -38.11
C PHE A 352 12.87 8.80 -37.99
N ILE A 353 13.39 8.25 -39.08
CA ILE A 353 14.00 6.92 -39.12
C ILE A 353 15.49 7.09 -39.44
N ILE A 354 16.36 6.45 -38.67
CA ILE A 354 17.77 6.24 -39.02
C ILE A 354 17.88 4.96 -39.83
N GLU A 355 18.37 5.07 -41.06
CA GLU A 355 18.62 3.95 -41.95
C GLU A 355 19.93 3.20 -41.59
N LYS A 356 20.15 2.05 -42.22
CA LYS A 356 21.32 1.19 -41.94
C LYS A 356 22.67 1.86 -42.25
N ASP A 357 22.65 2.85 -43.14
CA ASP A 357 23.81 3.66 -43.53
C ASP A 357 23.98 4.93 -42.66
N GLY A 358 23.09 5.13 -41.69
CA GLY A 358 23.10 6.32 -40.84
C GLY A 358 22.35 7.52 -41.40
N SER A 359 21.76 7.43 -42.60
CA SER A 359 20.95 8.50 -43.17
C SER A 359 19.59 8.61 -42.48
N MET A 360 18.95 9.80 -42.55
CA MET A 360 17.62 10.02 -42.00
C MET A 360 16.54 9.96 -43.07
N SER A 361 15.43 9.29 -42.79
CA SER A 361 14.23 9.20 -43.63
C SER A 361 12.94 9.40 -42.81
N ASP A 362 11.77 9.52 -43.47
CA ASP A 362 10.43 9.66 -42.83
C ASP A 362 10.36 10.74 -41.72
N ILE A 363 10.97 11.91 -41.96
CA ILE A 363 10.97 13.03 -41.01
C ILE A 363 9.58 13.70 -41.00
N LYS A 364 8.88 13.60 -39.87
CA LYS A 364 7.52 14.14 -39.69
C LYS A 364 7.28 14.67 -38.29
N VAL A 365 6.37 15.63 -38.18
CA VAL A 365 5.92 16.16 -36.89
C VAL A 365 4.97 15.15 -36.25
N VAL A 366 5.34 14.65 -35.07
CA VAL A 366 4.51 13.74 -34.25
C VAL A 366 3.58 14.55 -33.34
N LYS A 367 4.07 15.68 -32.83
CA LYS A 367 3.28 16.62 -32.02
C LYS A 367 3.81 18.03 -32.23
N GLY A 368 2.96 18.92 -32.75
CA GLY A 368 3.32 20.31 -33.03
C GLY A 368 2.77 21.31 -32.02
N ILE A 369 3.24 22.55 -32.10
CA ILE A 369 2.75 23.70 -31.34
C ILE A 369 2.27 24.85 -32.24
N GLY A 370 2.45 24.76 -33.56
CA GLY A 370 2.06 25.80 -34.51
C GLY A 370 2.95 27.04 -34.49
N GLY A 371 2.50 28.12 -35.15
CA GLY A 371 3.20 29.41 -35.20
C GLY A 371 4.51 29.43 -36.02
N GLY A 372 4.76 28.40 -36.84
CA GLY A 372 6.00 28.22 -37.61
C GLY A 372 7.05 27.36 -36.90
N CYS A 373 6.82 26.97 -35.64
CA CYS A 373 7.79 26.22 -34.83
C CYS A 373 7.95 24.77 -35.30
N ASP A 374 6.90 24.21 -35.91
CA ASP A 374 6.86 22.83 -36.36
C ASP A 374 7.71 22.65 -37.62
N GLU A 375 7.58 23.59 -38.55
CA GLU A 375 8.37 23.68 -39.78
C GLU A 375 9.85 23.92 -39.46
N GLU A 376 10.12 24.77 -38.47
CA GLU A 376 11.48 25.04 -38.01
C GLU A 376 12.14 23.81 -37.38
N ALA A 377 11.42 23.08 -36.52
CA ALA A 377 11.92 21.84 -35.93
C ALA A 377 12.25 20.79 -37.00
N VAL A 378 11.38 20.64 -38.01
CA VAL A 378 11.63 19.75 -39.16
C VAL A 378 12.82 20.23 -40.00
N ARG A 379 12.96 21.55 -40.24
CA ARG A 379 14.09 22.12 -40.98
C ARG A 379 15.41 21.81 -40.29
N VAL A 380 15.49 22.02 -38.98
CA VAL A 380 16.72 21.74 -38.21
C VAL A 380 17.01 20.25 -38.16
N THR A 381 15.98 19.39 -38.02
CA THR A 381 16.15 17.93 -38.10
C THR A 381 16.74 17.52 -39.46
N LYS A 382 16.28 18.11 -40.57
CA LYS A 382 16.80 17.83 -41.93
C LYS A 382 18.23 18.32 -42.16
N LEU A 383 18.67 19.34 -41.42
CA LEU A 383 20.04 19.86 -41.49
C LEU A 383 21.05 18.99 -40.73
N MET A 384 20.59 18.08 -39.88
CA MET A 384 21.48 17.14 -39.21
C MET A 384 22.09 16.21 -40.27
N GLY A 385 23.39 15.97 -40.15
CA GLY A 385 24.11 15.02 -41.01
C GLY A 385 23.81 13.56 -40.63
N ASN A 386 24.62 12.65 -41.17
CA ASN A 386 24.47 11.23 -40.89
C ASN A 386 24.72 10.89 -39.42
N TRP A 387 23.93 9.96 -38.91
CA TRP A 387 24.04 9.40 -37.58
C TRP A 387 24.83 8.09 -37.61
N ASN A 388 25.39 7.68 -36.47
CA ASN A 388 25.83 6.30 -36.31
C ASN A 388 24.58 5.40 -36.29
N PRO A 389 24.50 4.36 -37.14
CA PRO A 389 23.32 3.52 -37.25
C PRO A 389 23.10 2.70 -35.97
N GLY A 390 21.85 2.30 -35.75
CA GLY A 390 21.52 1.38 -34.66
C GLY A 390 21.98 -0.04 -34.99
N MET A 391 22.50 -0.76 -34.00
CA MET A 391 22.95 -2.16 -34.18
C MET A 391 22.04 -3.12 -33.42
N GLN A 392 21.58 -4.16 -34.11
CA GLN A 392 20.89 -5.31 -33.52
C GLN A 392 21.68 -6.58 -33.83
N LYS A 393 22.10 -7.31 -32.80
CA LYS A 393 22.95 -8.51 -32.91
C LYS A 393 24.21 -8.27 -33.77
N GLY A 394 24.81 -7.09 -33.62
CA GLY A 394 26.01 -6.67 -34.36
C GLY A 394 25.79 -6.31 -35.83
N LYS A 395 24.55 -6.20 -36.31
CA LYS A 395 24.21 -5.75 -37.67
C LYS A 395 23.48 -4.41 -37.65
N PRO A 396 23.75 -3.50 -38.61
CA PRO A 396 23.03 -2.24 -38.70
C PRO A 396 21.57 -2.48 -39.11
N VAL A 397 20.65 -1.84 -38.40
CA VAL A 397 19.21 -1.95 -38.65
C VAL A 397 18.55 -0.56 -38.69
N ARG A 398 17.40 -0.48 -39.33
CA ARG A 398 16.60 0.74 -39.42
C ARG A 398 15.97 1.03 -38.06
N VAL A 399 16.08 2.25 -37.53
CA VAL A 399 15.57 2.59 -36.19
C VAL A 399 14.69 3.83 -36.23
N ARG A 400 13.47 3.75 -35.67
CA ARG A 400 12.58 4.92 -35.54
C ARG A 400 12.93 5.71 -34.28
N MET A 401 13.13 7.01 -34.43
CA MET A 401 13.48 7.96 -33.38
C MET A 401 12.49 9.13 -33.30
N VAL A 402 12.42 9.77 -32.13
CA VAL A 402 11.66 11.00 -31.92
C VAL A 402 12.52 12.00 -31.15
N MET A 403 12.62 13.22 -31.66
CA MET A 403 13.38 14.32 -31.06
C MET A 403 12.44 15.47 -30.63
N PRO A 404 12.49 15.89 -29.36
CA PRO A 404 11.80 17.06 -28.85
C PRO A 404 12.60 18.36 -29.09
N TYR A 405 11.90 19.41 -29.50
CA TYR A 405 12.37 20.78 -29.59
C TYR A 405 11.54 21.66 -28.64
N GLN A 406 12.18 22.34 -27.71
CA GLN A 406 11.50 23.24 -26.76
C GLN A 406 11.61 24.68 -27.23
N PHE A 407 10.47 25.31 -27.51
CA PHE A 407 10.37 26.75 -27.76
C PHE A 407 9.85 27.45 -26.51
N LYS A 408 10.62 28.41 -26.00
CA LYS A 408 10.26 29.24 -24.84
C LYS A 408 10.66 30.70 -25.13
N LEU A 409 9.74 31.65 -24.92
CA LEU A 409 10.05 33.07 -25.01
C LEU A 409 10.76 33.51 -23.73
N LYS A 410 11.70 34.44 -23.88
CA LYS A 410 12.42 35.04 -22.76
C LYS A 410 11.54 36.01 -22.00
#